data_AF-A0A178J8D5-F1
#
_entry.id   AF-A0A178J8D5-F1
#
_cell.length_a   1.000
_cell.length_b   1.000
_cell.length_c   1.000
_cell.angle_alpha   90.00
_cell.angle_beta   90.00
_cell.angle_gamma   90.00
#
_symmetry.space_group_name_H-M   'P 1'
#
loop_
_entity.id
_entity.type
_entity.pdbx_description
1 polymer ?
#
loop_
_entity_poly.entity_id
_entity_poly.type
_entity_poly.pdbx_seq_one_letter_code
_entity_poly.pdbx_strand_id
1 'polypeptide(L)'
;MEKNKKELATHDILNNALANLDDEQIKTISEKASFAALDLQTQEVNRNSLEIRARKEAEDHVDTFNELSKDGRVAHEIVTKSTTATGSRTITSRSGAATAKSACFVATSAFEDNSHSTVDKLRYWRDNCLRNYAYGQKFIVWYYKEGPKMAQWLDKHPKLKPLVRNVLNTFVQIVTARQK
;
A
#
# COMPACT_ATOMS: atom_id res chain seq x y z
N MET A 1 -11.69 -27.32 -15.51
CA MET A 1 -12.23 -28.06 -16.68
C MET A 1 -13.57 -27.52 -17.18
N GLU A 2 -14.25 -26.63 -16.45
CA GLU A 2 -15.61 -26.15 -16.79
C GLU A 2 -15.66 -25.09 -17.90
N LYS A 3 -14.62 -24.23 -18.03
CA LYS A 3 -14.49 -23.26 -19.14
C LYS A 3 -14.53 -23.92 -20.52
N ASN A 4 -13.81 -25.04 -20.68
CA ASN A 4 -13.62 -25.70 -21.97
C ASN A 4 -14.92 -26.34 -22.50
N LYS A 5 -15.76 -26.87 -21.60
CA LYS A 5 -17.05 -27.48 -21.96
C LYS A 5 -18.11 -26.42 -22.32
N LYS A 6 -18.01 -25.24 -21.70
CA LYS A 6 -18.89 -24.09 -21.97
C LYS A 6 -18.53 -23.44 -23.32
N GLU A 7 -17.25 -23.24 -23.61
CA GLU A 7 -16.78 -22.73 -24.91
C GLU A 7 -17.22 -23.62 -26.08
N LEU A 8 -17.05 -24.94 -25.96
CA LEU A 8 -17.49 -25.93 -26.96
C LEU A 8 -18.99 -25.84 -27.23
N ALA A 9 -19.81 -25.87 -26.17
CA ALA A 9 -21.27 -25.80 -26.30
C ALA A 9 -21.75 -24.47 -26.89
N THR A 10 -21.05 -23.36 -26.61
CA THR A 10 -21.41 -22.04 -27.15
C THR A 10 -21.08 -21.95 -28.64
N HIS A 11 -19.94 -22.49 -29.06
CA HIS A 11 -19.56 -22.57 -30.48
C HIS A 11 -20.52 -23.43 -31.31
N ASP A 12 -20.97 -24.57 -30.78
CA ASP A 12 -21.89 -25.47 -31.47
C ASP A 12 -23.28 -24.85 -31.71
N ILE A 13 -23.78 -24.06 -30.75
CA ILE A 13 -25.06 -23.36 -30.88
C ILE A 13 -24.96 -22.22 -31.90
N LEU A 14 -23.84 -21.48 -31.89
CA LEU A 14 -23.60 -20.38 -32.84
C LEU A 14 -23.50 -20.87 -34.29
N ASN A 15 -22.78 -21.97 -34.53
CA ASN A 15 -22.62 -22.53 -35.87
C ASN A 15 -23.95 -23.06 -36.44
N ASN A 16 -24.77 -23.71 -35.61
CA ASN A 16 -26.12 -24.14 -36.00
C ASN A 16 -27.06 -22.97 -36.28
N ALA A 17 -26.97 -21.89 -35.51
CA ALA A 17 -27.76 -20.68 -35.74
C ALA A 17 -27.33 -19.99 -37.04
N LEU A 18 -26.02 -19.90 -37.31
CA LEU A 18 -25.46 -19.32 -38.52
C LEU A 18 -25.82 -20.12 -39.78
N ALA A 19 -25.89 -21.45 -39.69
CA ALA A 19 -26.23 -22.33 -40.81
C ALA A 19 -27.70 -22.24 -41.27
N ASN A 20 -28.59 -21.65 -40.47
CA ASN A 20 -30.02 -21.50 -40.76
C ASN A 20 -30.42 -20.09 -41.22
N LEU A 21 -29.46 -19.19 -41.45
CA LEU A 21 -29.71 -17.81 -41.92
C LEU A 21 -29.76 -17.74 -43.45
N ASP A 22 -30.57 -16.81 -43.98
CA ASP A 22 -30.56 -16.46 -45.40
C ASP A 22 -29.42 -15.47 -45.75
N ASP A 23 -29.14 -15.29 -47.06
CA ASP A 23 -28.05 -14.46 -47.55
C ASP A 23 -28.13 -12.97 -47.14
N GLU A 24 -29.34 -12.42 -46.97
CA GLU A 24 -29.57 -11.03 -46.56
C GLU A 24 -29.30 -10.85 -45.06
N GLN A 25 -29.70 -11.82 -44.25
CA GLN A 25 -29.41 -11.86 -42.82
C GLN A 25 -27.92 -12.08 -42.56
N ILE A 26 -27.24 -12.92 -43.34
CA ILE A 26 -25.79 -13.12 -43.27
C ILE A 26 -25.05 -11.81 -43.52
N LYS A 27 -25.42 -11.05 -44.55
CA LYS A 27 -24.81 -9.75 -44.84
C LYS A 27 -25.00 -8.75 -43.69
N THR A 28 -26.23 -8.66 -43.16
CA THR A 28 -26.57 -7.77 -42.05
C THR A 28 -25.81 -8.13 -40.76
N ILE A 29 -25.70 -9.43 -40.46
CA ILE A 29 -24.95 -9.94 -39.30
C ILE A 29 -23.45 -9.71 -39.49
N SER A 30 -22.92 -9.88 -40.70
CA SER A 30 -21.52 -9.58 -41.01
C SER A 30 -21.18 -8.11 -40.78
N GLU A 31 -22.05 -7.19 -41.21
CA GLU A 31 -21.87 -5.75 -40.95
C GLU A 31 -21.92 -5.44 -39.44
N LYS A 32 -22.89 -5.99 -38.70
CA LYS A 32 -22.98 -5.82 -37.24
C LYS A 32 -21.79 -6.45 -36.50
N ALA A 33 -21.33 -7.62 -36.92
CA ALA A 33 -20.18 -8.30 -36.34
C ALA A 33 -18.90 -7.50 -36.58
N SER A 34 -18.74 -6.92 -37.77
CA SER A 34 -17.62 -6.03 -38.10
C SER A 34 -17.60 -4.81 -37.18
N PHE A 35 -18.75 -4.18 -36.96
CA PHE A 35 -18.88 -3.04 -36.04
C PHE A 35 -18.58 -3.44 -34.58
N ALA A 36 -19.11 -4.57 -34.12
CA ALA A 36 -18.84 -5.09 -32.77
C ALA A 36 -17.36 -5.45 -32.57
N ALA A 37 -16.71 -6.02 -33.58
CA ALA A 37 -15.27 -6.30 -33.54
C ALA A 37 -14.44 -5.01 -33.43
N LEU A 38 -14.84 -3.95 -34.14
CA LEU A 38 -14.20 -2.63 -34.07
C LEU A 38 -14.36 -1.99 -32.69
N ASP A 39 -15.54 -2.13 -32.06
CA ASP A 39 -15.79 -1.65 -30.71
C ASP A 39 -14.98 -2.43 -29.67
N LEU A 40 -14.93 -3.77 -29.77
CA LEU A 40 -14.09 -4.61 -28.92
C LEU A 40 -12.61 -4.22 -29.01
N GLN A 41 -12.11 -3.93 -30.22
CA GLN A 41 -10.74 -3.47 -30.42
C GLN A 41 -10.51 -2.10 -29.76
N THR A 42 -11.48 -1.18 -29.87
CA THR A 42 -11.43 0.13 -29.21
C THR A 42 -11.41 -0.02 -27.69
N GLN A 43 -12.25 -0.90 -27.14
CA GLN A 43 -12.27 -1.22 -25.72
C GLN A 43 -10.95 -1.81 -25.23
N GLU A 44 -10.35 -2.73 -25.99
CA GLU A 44 -9.07 -3.35 -25.60
C GLU A 44 -7.90 -2.36 -25.65
N VAL A 45 -7.86 -1.47 -26.65
CA VAL A 45 -6.86 -0.38 -26.71
C VAL A 45 -7.02 0.56 -25.52
N ASN A 46 -8.26 0.94 -25.17
CA ASN A 46 -8.51 1.77 -23.99
C ASN A 46 -8.06 1.07 -22.71
N ARG A 47 -8.38 -0.22 -22.55
CA ARG A 47 -7.97 -1.04 -21.40
C ARG A 47 -6.45 -1.12 -21.27
N ASN A 48 -5.76 -1.42 -22.37
CA ASN A 48 -4.30 -1.47 -22.41
C ASN A 48 -3.68 -0.10 -22.13
N SER A 49 -4.27 0.99 -22.64
CA SER A 49 -3.79 2.34 -22.38
C SER A 49 -3.91 2.73 -20.90
N LEU A 50 -4.98 2.29 -20.23
CA LEU A 50 -5.19 2.51 -18.80
C LEU A 50 -4.18 1.74 -17.95
N GLU A 51 -3.89 0.48 -18.31
CA GLU A 51 -2.87 -0.30 -17.62
C GLU A 51 -1.47 0.29 -17.80
N ILE A 52 -1.12 0.73 -19.02
CA ILE A 52 0.15 1.42 -19.30
C ILE A 52 0.25 2.70 -18.49
N ARG A 53 -0.83 3.50 -18.42
CA ARG A 53 -0.87 4.74 -17.65
C ARG A 53 -0.70 4.49 -16.16
N ALA A 54 -1.43 3.52 -15.60
CA ALA A 54 -1.35 3.18 -14.20
C ALA A 54 0.05 2.68 -13.81
N ARG A 55 0.71 1.92 -14.69
CA ARG A 55 2.10 1.52 -14.50
C ARG A 55 3.04 2.72 -14.49
N LYS A 56 2.89 3.63 -15.46
CA LYS A 56 3.70 4.83 -15.55
C LYS A 56 3.53 5.74 -14.33
N GLU A 57 2.30 5.93 -13.85
CA GLU A 57 2.03 6.69 -12.62
C GLU A 57 2.69 6.08 -11.39
N ALA A 58 2.80 4.75 -11.33
CA ALA A 58 3.50 4.05 -10.26
C ALA A 58 5.02 4.20 -10.38
N GLU A 59 5.57 4.14 -11.59
CA GLU A 59 6.99 4.40 -11.86
C GLU A 59 7.37 5.85 -11.51
N ASP A 60 6.59 6.83 -11.97
CA ASP A 60 6.78 8.25 -11.66
C ASP A 60 6.70 8.51 -10.15
N HIS A 61 5.81 7.81 -9.43
CA HIS A 61 5.72 7.89 -7.95
C HIS A 61 7.00 7.42 -7.26
N VAL A 62 7.57 6.31 -7.73
CA VAL A 62 8.82 5.75 -7.19
C VAL A 62 9.99 6.70 -7.47
N ASP A 63 10.07 7.25 -8.68
CA ASP A 63 11.14 8.17 -9.06
C ASP A 63 11.07 9.46 -8.25
N THR A 64 9.87 10.05 -8.13
CA THR A 64 9.63 11.24 -7.30
C THR A 64 10.01 10.97 -5.84
N PHE A 65 9.65 9.79 -5.31
CA PHE A 65 10.01 9.40 -3.94
C PHE A 65 11.52 9.28 -3.73
N ASN A 66 12.20 8.63 -4.66
CA ASN A 66 13.65 8.46 -4.59
C ASN A 66 14.37 9.80 -4.69
N GLU A 67 13.92 10.69 -5.57
CA GLU A 67 14.47 12.03 -5.73
C GLU A 67 14.31 12.86 -4.46
N LEU A 68 13.11 12.91 -3.89
CA LEU A 68 12.85 13.62 -2.63
C LEU A 68 13.58 12.99 -1.43
N SER A 69 13.88 11.69 -1.49
CA SER A 69 14.63 10.98 -0.45
C SER A 69 16.13 11.24 -0.48
N LYS A 70 16.71 11.69 -1.60
CA LYS A 70 18.15 11.97 -1.72
C LYS A 70 18.64 12.98 -0.70
N ASP A 71 17.84 14.00 -0.41
CA ASP A 71 18.24 15.05 0.52
C ASP A 71 18.20 14.62 1.99
N GLY A 72 17.43 13.57 2.34
CA GLY A 72 17.34 12.98 3.68
C GLY A 72 16.89 13.93 4.82
N ARG A 73 16.73 15.22 4.53
CA ARG A 73 16.52 16.30 5.50
C ARG A 73 15.04 16.60 5.76
N VAL A 74 14.16 16.25 4.82
CA VAL A 74 12.73 16.58 4.89
C VAL A 74 11.89 15.30 4.87
N ALA A 75 11.14 15.11 5.95
CA ALA A 75 10.06 14.14 6.02
C ALA A 75 9.02 14.46 4.95
N HIS A 76 8.75 13.52 4.04
CA HIS A 76 7.79 13.67 2.96
C HIS A 76 6.93 12.42 2.83
N GLU A 77 5.69 12.65 2.44
CA GLU A 77 4.70 11.64 2.10
C GLU A 77 4.19 11.96 0.71
N ILE A 78 4.20 10.94 -0.16
CA ILE A 78 3.74 11.06 -1.55
C ILE A 78 2.59 10.10 -1.74
N VAL A 79 1.46 10.63 -2.19
CA VAL A 79 0.23 9.88 -2.43
C VAL A 79 -0.13 10.01 -3.90
N THR A 80 -0.13 8.89 -4.62
CA THR A 80 -0.61 8.82 -5.99
C THR A 80 -1.90 8.02 -6.02
N LYS A 81 -2.97 8.60 -6.58
CA LYS A 81 -4.22 7.90 -6.88
C LYS A 81 -4.21 7.54 -8.36
N SER A 82 -4.30 6.25 -8.64
CA SER A 82 -4.29 5.71 -10.00
C SER A 82 -5.60 4.97 -10.29
N THR A 83 -6.09 5.07 -11.52
CA THR A 83 -7.29 4.35 -11.97
C THR A 83 -6.86 3.20 -12.87
N THR A 84 -7.14 1.98 -12.44
CA THR A 84 -6.89 0.75 -13.19
C THR A 84 -8.19 0.20 -13.77
N ALA A 85 -8.09 -0.70 -14.76
CA ALA A 85 -9.26 -1.38 -15.34
C ALA A 85 -10.11 -2.14 -14.29
N THR A 86 -9.53 -2.49 -13.14
CA THR A 86 -10.20 -3.22 -12.05
C THR A 86 -10.65 -2.32 -10.88
N GLY A 87 -10.39 -1.01 -10.93
CA GLY A 87 -10.79 -0.06 -9.89
C GLY A 87 -9.75 1.03 -9.58
N SER A 88 -9.99 1.82 -8.54
CA SER A 88 -9.03 2.84 -8.08
C SER A 88 -8.04 2.25 -7.09
N ARG A 89 -6.75 2.55 -7.27
CA ARG A 89 -5.66 2.18 -6.37
C ARG A 89 -5.01 3.43 -5.82
N THR A 90 -4.71 3.45 -4.53
CA THR A 90 -3.93 4.52 -3.91
C THR A 90 -2.57 3.95 -3.52
N ILE A 91 -1.49 4.59 -3.98
CA ILE A 91 -0.11 4.25 -3.67
C ILE A 91 0.43 5.33 -2.73
N THR A 92 0.92 4.92 -1.56
CA THR A 92 1.49 5.82 -0.55
C THR A 92 2.93 5.44 -0.24
N SER A 93 3.85 6.40 -0.34
CA SER A 93 5.25 6.25 0.06
C SER A 93 5.60 7.32 1.09
N ARG A 94 6.26 6.90 2.18
CA ARG A 94 6.66 7.77 3.29
C ARG A 94 8.14 7.62 3.56
N SER A 95 8.87 8.73 3.60
CA SER A 95 10.30 8.70 3.88
C SER A 95 10.57 8.48 5.36
N GLY A 96 11.75 7.95 5.70
CA GLY A 96 12.09 7.51 7.05
C GLY A 96 11.86 8.55 8.14
N ALA A 97 11.96 9.86 7.84
CA ALA A 97 11.61 10.93 8.77
C ALA A 97 10.10 11.20 8.91
N ALA A 98 9.29 10.89 7.89
CA ALA A 98 7.81 10.91 7.97
C ALA A 98 7.27 9.65 8.67
N THR A 99 7.87 8.49 8.44
CA THR A 99 7.63 7.26 9.21
C THR A 99 8.14 7.41 10.65
N ALA A 100 9.22 8.16 10.83
CA ALA A 100 9.75 8.51 12.14
C ALA A 100 8.68 9.22 12.96
N LYS A 101 7.96 10.22 12.41
CA LYS A 101 6.96 11.07 13.11
C LYS A 101 5.91 10.29 13.91
N SER A 102 5.74 9.00 13.66
CA SER A 102 4.89 8.10 14.45
C SER A 102 5.59 6.84 14.98
N ALA A 103 6.84 6.56 14.63
CA ALA A 103 7.52 5.33 15.03
C ALA A 103 8.16 5.41 16.43
N CYS A 104 7.91 4.39 17.25
CA CYS A 104 8.71 4.09 18.44
C CYS A 104 9.76 3.04 18.05
N PHE A 105 10.88 3.47 17.45
CA PHE A 105 11.92 2.61 16.86
C PHE A 105 12.34 1.44 17.74
N VAL A 106 12.66 1.72 19.01
CA VAL A 106 13.13 0.70 19.97
C VAL A 106 12.00 -0.29 20.32
N ALA A 107 10.76 0.20 20.44
CA ALA A 107 9.62 -0.66 20.75
C ALA A 107 9.27 -1.57 19.57
N THR A 108 9.26 -1.03 18.34
CA THR A 108 9.02 -1.83 17.13
C THR A 108 10.10 -2.90 16.93
N SER A 109 11.39 -2.58 17.15
CA SER A 109 12.47 -3.58 17.10
C SER A 109 12.36 -4.63 18.21
N ALA A 110 11.97 -4.22 19.42
CA ALA A 110 11.81 -5.14 20.55
C ALA A 110 10.64 -6.10 20.32
N PHE A 111 9.46 -5.61 19.95
CA PHE A 111 8.25 -6.43 19.77
C PHE A 111 8.17 -7.14 18.42
N GLU A 112 8.97 -6.72 17.44
CA GLU A 112 8.93 -7.21 16.04
C GLU A 112 7.55 -7.06 15.38
N ASP A 113 6.67 -6.29 16.01
CA ASP A 113 5.31 -5.98 15.60
C ASP A 113 5.06 -4.49 15.82
N ASN A 114 4.57 -3.84 14.77
CA ASN A 114 4.26 -2.41 14.75
C ASN A 114 2.88 -2.11 15.38
N SER A 115 2.01 -3.12 15.46
CA SER A 115 0.62 -3.03 15.95
C SER A 115 0.43 -3.60 17.36
N HIS A 116 1.52 -3.79 18.11
CA HIS A 116 1.43 -4.28 19.47
C HIS A 116 0.81 -3.19 20.38
N SER A 117 -0.17 -3.56 21.21
CA SER A 117 -0.89 -2.62 22.08
C SER A 117 0.01 -1.72 22.96
N THR A 118 1.18 -2.24 23.36
CA THR A 118 2.23 -1.48 24.08
C THR A 118 2.80 -0.33 23.23
N VAL A 119 3.03 -0.55 21.93
CA VAL A 119 3.58 0.46 21.01
C VAL A 119 2.58 1.61 20.84
N ASP A 120 1.29 1.30 20.69
CA ASP A 120 0.26 2.32 20.53
C ASP A 120 0.06 3.16 21.79
N LYS A 121 0.12 2.54 22.97
CA LYS A 121 0.10 3.28 24.25
C LYS A 121 1.30 4.21 24.41
N LEU A 122 2.49 3.80 23.99
CA LEU A 122 3.69 4.64 24.00
C LEU A 122 3.56 5.83 23.04
N ARG A 123 3.04 5.60 21.83
CA ARG A 123 2.73 6.66 20.86
C ARG A 123 1.75 7.67 21.43
N TYR A 124 0.65 7.18 22.01
CA TYR A 124 -0.36 8.03 22.63
C TYR A 124 0.23 8.89 23.76
N TRP A 125 1.03 8.30 24.66
CA TRP A 125 1.69 9.06 25.73
C TRP A 125 2.69 10.08 25.21
N ARG A 126 3.47 9.73 24.19
CA ARG A 126 4.40 10.66 23.55
C ARG A 126 3.65 11.88 22.99
N ASP A 127 2.55 11.64 22.29
CA ASP A 127 1.83 12.69 21.57
C ASP A 127 0.95 13.54 22.50
N ASN A 128 0.34 12.94 23.52
CA ASN A 128 -0.61 13.61 24.42
C ASN A 128 -0.03 14.06 25.76
N CYS A 129 1.11 13.53 26.19
CA CYS A 129 1.77 13.96 27.42
C CYS A 129 3.13 14.57 27.13
N LEU A 130 4.02 13.82 26.47
CA LEU A 130 5.41 14.21 26.32
C LEU A 130 5.58 15.47 25.46
N ARG A 131 4.79 15.59 24.38
CA ARG A 131 4.79 16.76 23.50
C ARG A 131 4.35 18.06 24.20
N ASN A 132 3.54 17.97 25.25
CA ASN A 132 3.02 19.14 25.94
C ASN A 132 4.05 19.83 26.84
N TYR A 133 5.19 19.20 27.11
CA TYR A 133 6.27 19.76 27.93
C TYR A 133 7.50 20.09 27.09
N ALA A 134 8.16 21.23 27.34
CA ALA A 134 9.36 21.66 26.61
C ALA A 134 10.51 20.64 26.68
N TYR A 135 10.70 20.00 27.85
CA TYR A 135 11.67 18.92 28.03
C TYR A 135 11.29 17.66 27.24
N GLY A 136 10.00 17.35 27.15
CA GLY A 136 9.52 16.20 26.39
C GLY A 136 9.67 16.39 24.88
N GLN A 137 9.48 17.61 24.37
CA GLN A 137 9.78 17.93 22.96
C GLN A 137 11.27 17.73 22.63
N LYS A 138 12.18 18.20 23.51
CA LYS A 138 13.63 17.94 23.34
C LYS A 138 13.96 16.45 23.37
N PHE A 139 13.34 15.69 24.27
CA PHE A 139 13.49 14.24 24.31
C PHE A 139 13.02 13.57 23.01
N ILE A 140 11.87 13.98 22.47
CA ILE A 140 11.35 13.45 21.20
C ILE A 140 12.37 13.67 20.07
N VAL A 141 12.92 14.88 19.95
CA VAL A 141 13.93 15.19 18.92
C VAL A 141 15.18 14.32 19.07
N TRP A 142 15.70 14.18 20.30
CA TRP A 142 16.84 13.32 20.58
C TRP A 142 16.53 11.84 20.29
N TYR A 143 15.37 11.35 20.72
CA TYR A 143 14.92 9.97 20.50
C TYR A 143 14.78 9.66 19.01
N TYR A 144 14.36 10.62 18.20
CA TYR A 144 14.26 10.44 16.75
C TYR A 144 15.60 10.42 16.05
N LYS A 145 16.59 11.11 16.61
CA LYS A 145 17.95 11.15 16.09
C LYS A 145 18.72 9.87 16.43
N GLU A 146 18.62 9.40 17.67
CA GLU A 146 19.43 8.28 18.18
C GLU A 146 18.65 6.95 18.26
N GLY A 147 17.31 7.00 18.33
CA GLY A 147 16.44 5.83 18.41
C GLY A 147 16.61 4.82 17.27
N PRO A 148 16.78 5.24 15.99
CA PRO A 148 17.06 4.30 14.90
C PRO A 148 18.35 3.49 15.11
N LYS A 149 19.42 4.13 15.62
CA LYS A 149 20.69 3.44 15.88
C LYS A 149 20.55 2.44 17.02
N MET A 150 19.81 2.81 18.07
CA MET A 150 19.52 1.92 19.20
C MET A 150 18.67 0.72 18.77
N ALA A 151 17.68 0.93 17.89
CA ALA A 151 16.87 -0.15 17.32
C ALA A 151 17.73 -1.11 16.47
N GLN A 152 18.57 -0.58 15.58
CA GLN A 152 19.50 -1.41 14.79
C GLN A 152 20.47 -2.20 15.68
N TRP A 153 20.95 -1.59 16.77
CA TRP A 153 21.80 -2.29 17.74
C TRP A 153 21.03 -3.40 18.47
N LEU A 154 19.78 -3.15 18.86
CA LEU A 154 18.92 -4.14 19.49
C LEU A 154 18.59 -5.32 18.55
N ASP A 155 18.41 -5.07 17.26
CA ASP A 155 18.20 -6.12 16.25
C ASP A 155 19.42 -7.03 16.08
N LYS A 156 20.64 -6.50 16.28
CA LYS A 156 21.86 -7.33 16.31
C LYS A 156 21.99 -8.18 17.58
N HIS A 157 21.23 -7.86 18.63
CA HIS A 157 21.29 -8.55 19.92
C HIS A 157 19.90 -9.08 20.36
N PRO A 158 19.37 -10.11 19.68
CA PRO A 158 18.03 -10.64 19.94
C PRO A 158 17.82 -11.13 21.39
N LYS A 159 18.89 -11.54 22.08
CA LYS A 159 18.85 -11.96 23.50
C LYS A 159 18.42 -10.83 24.45
N LEU A 160 18.59 -9.56 24.06
CA LEU A 160 18.20 -8.40 24.86
C LEU A 160 16.74 -7.98 24.62
N LYS A 161 16.12 -8.39 23.51
CA LYS A 161 14.72 -8.08 23.19
C LYS A 161 13.74 -8.45 24.32
N PRO A 162 13.77 -9.62 24.96
CA PRO A 162 12.84 -9.93 26.06
C PRO A 162 12.99 -9.00 27.27
N LEU A 163 14.23 -8.57 27.59
CA LEU A 163 14.47 -7.61 28.66
C LEU A 163 13.88 -6.24 28.31
N VAL A 164 14.10 -5.77 27.08
CA VAL A 164 13.52 -4.51 26.59
C VAL A 164 11.99 -4.57 26.55
N ARG A 165 11.39 -5.68 26.11
CA ARG A 165 9.92 -5.89 26.14
C ARG A 165 9.38 -5.75 27.56
N ASN A 166 10.04 -6.36 28.55
CA ASN A 166 9.61 -6.28 29.94
C ASN A 166 9.66 -4.84 30.48
N VAL A 167 10.78 -4.15 30.27
CA VAL A 167 10.94 -2.74 30.67
C VAL A 167 9.88 -1.85 30.01
N LEU A 168 9.64 -2.01 28.71
CA LEU A 168 8.62 -1.23 27.99
C LEU A 168 7.21 -1.53 28.49
N ASN A 169 6.88 -2.79 28.80
CA ASN A 169 5.58 -3.16 29.36
C ASN A 169 5.35 -2.54 30.75
N THR A 170 6.34 -2.63 31.65
CA THR A 170 6.26 -2.00 32.98
C THR A 170 6.12 -0.48 32.85
N PHE A 171 6.89 0.14 31.95
CA PHE A 171 6.80 1.57 31.70
C PHE A 171 5.40 1.98 31.21
N VAL A 172 4.83 1.25 30.25
CA VAL A 172 3.46 1.50 29.78
C VAL A 172 2.43 1.33 30.88
N GLN A 173 2.57 0.33 31.75
CA GLN A 173 1.66 0.16 32.89
C GLN A 173 1.72 1.37 33.84
N ILE A 174 2.90 1.86 34.18
CA ILE A 174 3.08 3.05 35.03
C ILE A 174 2.46 4.29 34.37
N VAL A 175 2.72 4.47 33.09
CA VAL A 175 2.26 5.63 32.33
C VAL A 175 0.74 5.63 32.16
N THR A 176 0.15 4.47 31.83
CA THR A 176 -1.30 4.34 31.68
C THR A 176 -2.04 4.40 33.01
N ALA A 177 -1.42 3.93 34.10
CA ALA A 177 -1.97 4.08 35.45
C ALA A 177 -2.04 5.54 35.91
N ARG A 178 -1.16 6.42 35.40
CA ARG A 178 -1.16 7.87 35.67
C ARG A 178 -2.09 8.69 34.77
N GLN A 179 -2.71 8.06 33.77
CA GLN A 179 -3.63 8.73 32.81
C GLN A 179 -5.11 8.48 33.13
N LYS A 180 -5.42 7.70 34.18
CA LYS A 180 -6.75 7.62 34.80
C LYS A 180 -6.87 8.67 35.90
#